data_AF-A0A1X0RND1-F1
#
_entry.id   AF-A0A1X0RND1-F1
#
_cell.length_a   1.000
_cell.length_b   1.000
_cell.length_c   1.000
_cell.angle_alpha   90.00
_cell.angle_beta   90.00
_cell.angle_gamma   90.00
#
_symmetry.space_group_name_H-M   'P 1'
#
loop_
_entity.id
_entity.type
_entity.pdbx_description
1 polymer ?
#
loop_
_entity_poly.entity_id
_entity_poly.type
_entity_poly.pdbx_seq_one_letter_code
_entity_poly.pdbx_strand_id
1 'polypeptide(L)' 'MSAIFLYEDGQGEIYDQSGNDAMDLELEEDVNSFHLETLINVRRYCESQGQEEESLMKDLVTRMENVANLAEKI' A
#
# COMPACT_ATOMS: atom_id res chain seq x y z
N MET A 1 4.29 -19.30 -10.75
CA MET A 1 4.53 -17.90 -10.38
C MET A 1 4.22 -17.76 -8.90
N SER A 2 5.19 -17.33 -8.09
CA SER A 2 4.98 -17.09 -6.66
C SER A 2 4.59 -15.63 -6.47
N ALA A 3 3.49 -15.35 -5.79
CA ALA A 3 3.12 -14.00 -5.41
C ALA A 3 3.88 -13.63 -4.13
N ILE A 4 4.59 -12.51 -4.14
CA ILE A 4 5.24 -11.95 -2.95
C ILE A 4 4.23 -10.98 -2.32
N PHE A 5 3.94 -11.17 -1.03
CA PHE A 5 3.06 -10.30 -0.26
C PHE A 5 3.92 -9.45 0.68
N LEU A 6 3.76 -8.13 0.57
CA LEU A 6 4.48 -7.11 1.34
C LEU A 6 3.46 -6.20 2.04
N TYR A 7 3.80 -5.71 3.23
CA TYR A 7 3.00 -4.71 3.94
C TYR A 7 3.89 -3.64 4.60
N GLU A 8 3.38 -2.42 4.68
CA GLU A 8 4.03 -1.29 5.35
C GLU A 8 3.49 -1.13 6.78
N ASP A 9 4.35 -0.85 7.75
CA ASP A 9 3.97 -0.70 9.16
C ASP A 9 3.41 0.69 9.52
N GLY A 10 3.33 1.60 8.55
CA GLY A 10 2.87 2.98 8.72
C GLY A 10 3.93 3.93 9.30
N GLN A 11 5.14 3.46 9.58
CA GLN A 11 6.33 4.27 9.88
C GLN A 11 7.30 4.33 8.70
N GLY A 12 6.97 3.65 7.60
CA GLY A 12 7.73 3.61 6.36
C GLY A 12 8.57 2.34 6.19
N GLU A 13 8.53 1.41 7.15
CA GLU A 13 9.24 0.15 7.07
C GLU A 13 8.36 -0.90 6.37
N ILE A 14 8.95 -1.67 5.44
CA ILE A 14 8.25 -2.65 4.63
C ILE A 14 8.64 -4.05 5.10
N TYR A 15 7.65 -4.92 5.33
CA TYR A 15 7.85 -6.27 5.82
C TYR A 15 7.29 -7.32 4.87
N ASP A 16 7.93 -8.50 4.85
CA ASP A 16 7.40 -9.68 4.18
C ASP A 16 6.28 -10.34 5.00
N GLN A 17 5.58 -11.32 4.42
CA GLN A 17 4.51 -12.07 5.09
C GLN A 17 4.94 -12.80 6.39
N SER A 18 6.24 -12.97 6.61
CA SER A 18 6.81 -13.59 7.82
C SER A 18 7.19 -12.54 8.87
N GLY A 19 7.03 -11.25 8.56
CA GLY A 19 7.41 -10.14 9.42
C GLY A 19 8.91 -9.80 9.36
N ASN A 20 9.64 -10.28 8.35
CA ASN A 20 11.02 -9.87 8.13
C ASN A 20 11.04 -8.51 7.45
N ASP A 21 11.99 -7.67 7.83
CA ASP A 21 12.25 -6.42 7.12
C ASP A 21 12.60 -6.75 5.66
N ALA A 22 11.72 -6.33 4.76
CA ALA A 22 11.83 -6.57 3.34
C ALA A 22 12.79 -5.57 2.66
N MET A 23 13.18 -4.50 3.34
CA MET A 23 14.23 -3.57 2.91
C MET A 23 15.63 -4.02 3.33
N ASP A 24 15.72 -4.96 4.28
CA ASP A 24 16.97 -5.62 4.73
C ASP A 24 17.45 -6.73 3.76
N LEU A 25 16.88 -6.76 2.54
CA LEU A 25 17.45 -7.45 1.40
C LEU A 25 18.69 -6.66 0.97
N GLU A 26 19.88 -7.10 1.40
CA GLU A 26 21.21 -6.64 0.97
C GLU A 26 21.21 -5.86 -0.37
N LEU A 27 20.89 -4.57 -0.30
CA LEU A 27 20.81 -3.67 -1.45
C LEU A 27 22.20 -3.37 -2.05
N GLU A 28 23.26 -3.97 -1.51
CA GLU A 28 24.63 -3.79 -1.99
C GLU A 28 25.03 -4.77 -3.10
N GLU A 29 24.41 -5.95 -3.22
CA GLU A 29 24.88 -6.93 -4.21
C GLU A 29 24.13 -6.94 -5.55
N ASP A 30 22.89 -6.44 -5.67
CA ASP A 30 22.15 -6.57 -6.95
C ASP A 30 21.09 -5.49 -7.21
N VAL A 31 21.45 -4.20 -7.11
CA VAL A 31 20.64 -3.12 -7.74
C VAL A 31 20.85 -3.16 -9.26
N ASN A 32 20.29 -4.19 -9.90
CA ASN A 32 20.16 -4.25 -11.35
C ASN A 32 19.23 -3.13 -11.81
N SER A 33 19.56 -2.45 -12.92
CA SER A 33 18.74 -1.38 -13.52
C SER A 33 17.30 -1.82 -13.81
N PHE A 34 17.08 -3.12 -14.01
CA PHE A 34 15.75 -3.73 -14.13
C PHE A 34 14.87 -3.59 -12.86
N HIS A 35 15.47 -3.65 -11.66
CA HIS A 35 14.76 -3.46 -10.40
C HIS A 35 14.36 -2.00 -10.21
N LEU A 36 15.22 -1.07 -10.62
CA LEU A 36 14.91 0.36 -10.55
C LEU A 36 13.73 0.75 -11.47
N GLU A 37 13.71 0.22 -12.70
CA GLU A 37 12.59 0.45 -13.63
C GLU A 37 11.27 -0.13 -13.09
N THR A 38 11.34 -1.32 -12.48
CA THR A 38 10.18 -1.96 -11.85
C THR A 38 9.63 -1.09 -10.71
N LEU A 39 10.50 -0.59 -9.82
CA LEU A 39 10.10 0.27 -8.71
C LEU A 39 9.51 1.61 -9.19
N ILE A 40 10.08 2.21 -10.24
CA ILE A 40 9.54 3.44 -10.86
C ILE A 40 8.14 3.19 -11.42
N ASN A 41 7.92 2.06 -12.09
CA ASN A 41 6.62 1.72 -12.68
C ASN A 41 5.57 1.42 -11.60
N VAL A 42 5.94 0.73 -10.52
CA VAL A 42 5.06 0.52 -9.36
C VAL A 42 4.67 1.86 -8.73
N ARG A 43 5.64 2.76 -8.51
CA ARG A 43 5.37 4.09 -7.96
C ARG A 43 4.40 4.90 -8.84
N ARG A 44 4.61 4.91 -10.16
CA ARG A 44 3.71 5.60 -11.11
C ARG A 44 2.31 5.00 -11.11
N TYR A 45 2.20 3.68 -10.98
CA TYR A 45 0.92 3.00 -10.86
C TYR A 45 0.19 3.47 -9.60
N CYS A 46 0.85 3.43 -8.43
CA CYS A 46 0.27 3.94 -7.18
C CYS A 46 -0.15 5.42 -7.29
N GLU A 47 0.69 6.28 -7.86
CA GLU A 47 0.36 7.70 -8.09
C GLU A 47 -0.87 7.87 -9.00
N SER A 48 -1.03 7.01 -10.02
CA SER A 48 -2.19 7.03 -10.91
C SER A 48 -3.47 6.51 -10.25
N GLN A 49 -3.35 5.65 -9.24
CA GLN A 49 -4.47 5.11 -8.48
C GLN A 49 -5.05 6.13 -7.49
N GLY A 50 -4.30 7.19 -7.13
CA GLY A 50 -4.73 8.18 -6.14
C GLY A 50 -6.10 8.82 -6.42
N GLN A 51 -6.53 8.93 -7.68
CA GLN A 51 -7.88 9.44 -8.01
C GLN A 51 -9.00 8.41 -7.80
N GLU A 52 -8.75 7.13 -8.09
CA GLU A 52 -9.73 6.05 -7.82
C GLU A 52 -9.79 5.74 -6.32
N GLU A 53 -8.64 5.71 -5.66
CA GLU A 53 -8.52 5.50 -4.22
C GLU A 53 -9.20 6.61 -3.41
N GLU A 54 -9.03 7.88 -3.79
CA GLU A 54 -9.69 9.01 -3.11
C GLU A 54 -11.22 8.93 -3.23
N SER A 55 -11.73 8.48 -4.39
CA SER A 55 -13.17 8.29 -4.61
C SER A 55 -13.73 7.15 -3.75
N LEU A 56 -13.05 6.00 -3.71
CA LEU A 56 -13.44 4.84 -2.89
C LEU A 56 -13.36 5.17 -1.39
N MET A 57 -12.34 5.91 -0.96
CA MET A 57 -12.17 6.34 0.41
C MET A 57 -13.32 7.28 0.84
N LYS A 58 -13.74 8.21 -0.02
CA LYS A 58 -14.88 9.11 0.25
C LYS A 58 -16.20 8.36 0.40
N ASP A 59 -16.47 7.35 -0.44
CA ASP A 59 -17.69 6.55 -0.32
C ASP A 59 -17.69 5.72 0.97
N LEU A 60 -16.56 5.13 1.34
CA LEU A 60 -16.41 4.40 2.59
C LEU A 60 -16.63 5.30 3.82
N VAL A 61 -15.99 6.47 3.86
CA VAL A 61 -16.16 7.46 4.93
C VAL A 61 -17.63 7.88 5.05
N THR A 62 -18.28 8.17 3.92
CA THR A 62 -19.70 8.56 3.90
C THR A 62 -20.61 7.45 4.47
N ARG A 63 -20.33 6.18 4.13
CA ARG A 63 -21.08 5.05 4.67
C ARG A 63 -20.86 4.89 6.18
N MET A 64 -19.64 5.07 6.66
CA MET A 64 -19.32 4.99 8.08
C MET A 64 -20.02 6.10 8.88
N GLU A 65 -20.03 7.34 8.37
CA GLU A 65 -20.76 8.45 8.99
C GLU A 65 -22.27 8.19 9.04
N ASN A 66 -22.86 7.65 7.96
CA ASN A 66 -24.27 7.28 7.94
C ASN A 66 -24.62 6.21 8.98
N VAL A 67 -23.74 5.21 9.17
CA VAL A 67 -23.92 4.18 10.19
C VAL A 67 -23.80 4.78 11.60
N ALA A 68 -22.82 5.65 11.84
CA ALA A 68 -22.64 6.33 13.12
C ALA A 68 -23.86 7.20 13.48
N ASN A 69 -24.34 8.01 12.52
CA ASN A 69 -25.51 8.87 12.68
C ASN A 69 -26.81 8.08 12.91
N LEU A 70 -26.91 6.86 12.36
CA LEU A 70 -28.04 5.97 12.62
C LEU A 70 -27.98 5.40 14.04
N ALA A 71 -26.79 5.03 14.51
CA ALA A 71 -26.58 4.50 15.85
C ALA A 71 -26.84 5.56 16.95
N GLU A 72 -26.56 6.84 16.71
CA GLU A 72 -26.86 7.93 17.66
C GLU A 72 -28.36 8.26 17.79
N LYS A 73 -29.18 7.83 16.82
CA LYS A 73 -30.63 8.10 16.80
C LYS A 73 -31.48 7.02 17.47
N ILE A 74 -30.85 5.96 17.98
CA ILE A 74 -31.48 4.82 18.68
C ILE A 74 -31.20 4.95 20.18
#